data_AF-A0A2D6I1B4-F1
#
_entry.id   AF-A0A2D6I1B4-F1
#
_cell.length_a   1.000
_cell.length_b   1.000
_cell.length_c   1.000
_cell.angle_alpha   90.00
_cell.angle_beta   90.00
_cell.angle_gamma   90.00
#
_symmetry.space_group_name_H-M   'P 1'
#
loop_
_entity.id
_entity.type
_entity.pdbx_description
1 polymer ?
#
loop_
_entity_poly.entity_id
_entity_poly.type
_entity_poly.pdbx_seq_one_letter_code
_entity_poly.pdbx_strand_id
1 'polypeptide(L)' 'MTTAEADLLWEEVGALAFYLHWPLDTLLDLPHQIRGRLLEQSQRLAHAAGGVKHG' A
#
# COMPACT_ATOMS: atom_id res chain seq x y z
N MET A 1 -12.31 9.33 13.69
CA MET A 1 -12.28 8.73 12.35
C MET A 1 -13.65 8.94 11.74
N THR A 2 -13.75 9.83 10.77
CA THR A 2 -14.92 9.96 9.91
C THR A 2 -14.98 8.76 8.94
N THR A 3 -16.12 8.52 8.29
CA THR A 3 -16.24 7.47 7.28
C THR A 3 -15.20 7.64 6.17
N ALA A 4 -14.96 8.87 5.72
CA ALA A 4 -13.96 9.16 4.70
C ALA A 4 -12.51 8.83 5.14
N GLU A 5 -12.16 9.08 6.40
CA GLU A 5 -10.85 8.70 6.95
C GLU A 5 -10.70 7.18 7.07
N ALA A 6 -11.80 6.46 7.35
CA ALA A 6 -11.82 5.01 7.42
C ALA A 6 -11.68 4.38 6.03
N ASP A 7 -12.34 4.93 5.02
CA ASP A 7 -12.28 4.46 3.64
C ASP A 7 -10.86 4.62 3.07
N LEU A 8 -10.23 5.78 3.29
CA LEU A 8 -8.84 6.01 2.89
C LEU A 8 -7.88 4.99 3.54
N LEU A 9 -8.06 4.74 4.84
CA LEU A 9 -7.27 3.75 5.55
C LEU A 9 -7.41 2.36 4.92
N TRP A 10 -8.64 1.96 4.61
CA TRP A 10 -8.96 0.68 3.95
C TRP A 10 -8.31 0.54 2.58
N GLU A 11 -8.34 1.59 1.77
CA GLU A 11 -7.68 1.62 0.46
C GLU A 11 -6.16 1.47 0.59
N GLU A 12 -5.52 2.20 1.50
CA GLU A 12 -4.08 2.14 1.74
C GLU A 12 -3.62 0.73 2.13
N VAL A 13 -4.28 0.12 3.12
CA VAL A 13 -3.90 -1.20 3.65
C VAL A 13 -4.22 -2.31 2.65
N GLY A 14 -5.33 -2.20 1.90
CA GLY A 14 -5.70 -3.17 0.87
C GLY A 14 -4.69 -3.19 -0.27
N ALA A 15 -4.27 -2.01 -0.74
CA ALA A 15 -3.26 -1.90 -1.79
C ALA A 15 -1.90 -2.45 -1.32
N LEU A 16 -1.49 -2.18 -0.09
CA LEU A 16 -0.25 -2.73 0.47
C LEU A 16 -0.31 -4.25 0.64
N ALA A 17 -1.43 -4.79 1.12
CA ALA A 17 -1.62 -6.23 1.25
C ALA A 17 -1.52 -6.93 -0.12
N PHE A 18 -2.07 -6.31 -1.17
CA PHE A 18 -1.96 -6.80 -2.53
C PHE A 18 -0.50 -6.85 -3.02
N TYR A 19 0.28 -5.78 -2.81
CA TYR A 19 1.67 -5.71 -3.30
C TYR A 19 2.67 -6.51 -2.47
N LEU A 20 2.49 -6.57 -1.14
CA LEU A 20 3.46 -7.14 -0.21
C LEU A 20 3.08 -8.54 0.28
N HIS A 21 1.84 -8.97 0.03
CA HIS A 21 1.27 -10.22 0.56
C HIS A 21 1.32 -10.32 2.09
N TRP A 22 1.40 -9.18 2.78
CA TRP A 22 1.37 -9.13 4.24
C TRP A 22 -0.07 -9.18 4.77
N PRO A 23 -0.29 -9.74 5.97
CA PRO A 23 -1.58 -9.70 6.63
C PRO A 23 -2.04 -8.26 6.87
N LEU A 24 -3.35 -8.05 6.75
CA LEU A 24 -3.98 -6.74 6.93
C LEU A 24 -3.69 -6.15 8.32
N ASP A 25 -3.78 -6.97 9.37
CA ASP A 25 -3.54 -6.55 10.75
C ASP A 25 -2.12 -6.02 10.95
N THR A 26 -1.14 -6.63 10.28
CA THR A 26 0.26 -6.17 10.31
C THR A 26 0.42 -4.78 9.68
N LEU A 27 -0.36 -4.45 8.65
CA LEU A 27 -0.32 -3.15 7.98
C LEU A 27 -1.08 -2.07 8.76
N LEU A 28 -2.15 -2.46 9.47
CA LEU A 28 -2.93 -1.58 10.34
C LEU A 28 -2.14 -1.15 11.58
N ASP A 29 -1.25 -2.02 12.08
CA ASP A 29 -0.36 -1.71 13.22
C ASP A 29 0.75 -0.70 12.88
N LEU A 30 1.00 -0.46 11.58
CA LEU A 30 1.99 0.52 11.16
C LEU A 30 1.51 1.97 11.42
N PRO A 31 2.42 2.86 11.87
CA PRO A 31 2.12 4.28 11.90
C PRO A 31 1.71 4.79 10.52
N HIS A 32 0.68 5.65 10.45
CA HIS A 32 0.13 6.15 9.19
C HIS A 32 1.19 6.74 8.25
N GLN A 33 2.15 7.50 8.80
CA GLN A 33 3.28 8.05 8.04
C GLN A 33 4.17 6.99 7.37
N ILE A 34 4.34 5.82 8.01
CA ILE A 34 5.13 4.71 7.46
C ILE A 34 4.32 3.99 6.39
N ARG A 35 3.03 3.76 6.65
CA ARG A 35 2.12 3.12 5.68
C ARG A 35 2.04 3.92 4.38
N GLY A 36 1.84 5.24 4.44
CA GLY A 36 1.80 6.08 3.26
C GLY A 36 3.10 6.04 2.43
N ARG A 37 4.26 6.08 3.09
CA ARG A 37 5.57 5.96 2.41
C ARG A 37 5.74 4.60 1.73
N LEU A 38 5.37 3.52 2.42
CA LEU A 38 5.44 2.16 1.87
C LEU A 38 4.55 2.03 0.63
N LEU A 39 3.33 2.55 0.68
CA LEU A 39 2.39 2.49 -0.43
C LEU A 39 2.97 3.18 -1.67
N GLU A 40 3.52 4.39 -1.48
CA GLU A 40 4.20 5.13 -2.56
C GLU A 40 5.39 4.33 -3.14
N GLN A 41 6.21 3.71 -2.29
CA GLN A 41 7.33 2.88 -2.77
C GLN A 41 6.86 1.67 -3.56
N SER A 42 5.87 0.93 -3.03
CA SER A 42 5.31 -0.26 -3.67
C SER A 42 4.73 0.07 -5.05
N GLN A 43 4.00 1.19 -5.16
CA GLN A 43 3.50 1.67 -6.45
C GLN A 43 4.63 2.01 -7.42
N ARG A 44 5.66 2.74 -6.99
CA ARG A 44 6.83 3.06 -7.84
C ARG A 44 7.52 1.80 -8.36
N LEU A 45 7.73 0.81 -7.49
CA LEU A 45 8.35 -0.46 -7.86
C LEU A 45 7.48 -1.26 -8.83
N ALA A 46 6.16 -1.35 -8.58
CA ALA A 46 5.23 -2.03 -9.46
C ALA A 46 5.19 -1.38 -10.86
N HIS A 47 5.19 -0.05 -10.93
CA HIS A 47 5.27 0.69 -12.20
C HIS A 47 6.61 0.46 -12.92
N ALA A 48 7.74 0.49 -12.19
CA ALA A 48 9.05 0.22 -12.76
C ALA A 48 9.15 -1.22 -13.30
N ALA A 49 8.67 -2.21 -12.54
CA ALA A 49 8.65 -3.61 -12.94
C ALA A 49 7.72 -3.87 -14.14
N GLY A 50 6.58 -3.20 -14.21
CA GLY A 50 5.67 -3.26 -15.36
C GLY A 50 6.21 -2.58 -16.63
N GLY A 51 7.14 -1.63 -16.47
CA GLY A 51 7.86 -0.96 -17.56
C GLY A 51 9.01 -1.79 -18.14
N VAL A 52 9.57 -2.74 -17.38
CA VAL A 52 10.53 -3.74 -17.89
C VAL A 52 9.74 -4.87 -18.56
N LYS A 53 9.09 -4.55 -19.68
CA LYS A 53 8.65 -5.58 -20.61
C LYS A 53 9.89 -6.10 -21.33
N HIS A 54 10.12 -7.41 -21.19
CA HIS A 54 11.22 -8.14 -21.81
C HIS A 54 11.33 -7.76 -23.29
N GLY A 55 12.42 -7.08 -23.64
CA GLY A 55 12.94 -6.99 -25.00
C GLY A 55 14.07 -7.98 -25.16
#